data_AF-A0A955W211-F1
#
_entry.id   AF-A0A955W211-F1
#
_cell.length_a   1.000
_cell.length_b   1.000
_cell.length_c   1.000
_cell.angle_alpha   90.00
_cell.angle_beta   90.00
_cell.angle_gamma   90.00
#
_symmetry.space_group_name_H-M   'P 1'
#
loop_
_entity.id
_entity.type
_entity.pdbx_description
1 polymer ?
#
loop_
_entity_poly.entity_id
_entity_poly.type
_entity_poly.pdbx_seq_one_letter_code
_entity_poly.pdbx_strand_id
1 'polypeptide(L)'
;MGWVRAFIAGAVSTLVFHQGLFAGMYAAGLVPKAPYDMTQVPPFGVPAVLSLAFFGGLWGIALWACIRRRKPPAYWTLAAALGAIGPTAVAMLLVFPLKGIPTSAKTWVGGLILNGVWGLGVGVCMIAMGARRDLRRGP
;
A
#
# COMPACT_ATOMS: atom_id res chain seq x y z
N MET A 1 -6.94 9.07 -17.56
CA MET A 1 -6.74 9.65 -16.21
C MET A 1 -6.90 8.66 -15.04
N GLY A 2 -7.65 7.56 -15.15
CA GLY A 2 -7.84 6.61 -14.04
C GLY A 2 -6.58 5.94 -13.49
N TRP A 3 -5.54 5.74 -14.30
CA TRP A 3 -4.27 5.14 -13.86
C TRP A 3 -3.38 6.08 -13.06
N VAL A 4 -3.34 7.36 -13.42
CA VAL A 4 -2.66 8.40 -12.62
C VAL A 4 -3.33 8.53 -11.26
N ARG A 5 -4.66 8.52 -11.22
CA ARG A 5 -5.42 8.46 -9.95
C ARG A 5 -5.08 7.21 -9.15
N ALA A 6 -4.91 6.05 -9.78
CA ALA A 6 -4.52 4.81 -9.09
C ALA A 6 -3.11 4.90 -8.49
N PHE A 7 -2.16 5.50 -9.19
CA PHE A 7 -0.84 5.78 -8.65
C PHE A 7 -0.90 6.71 -7.44
N ILE A 8 -1.60 7.85 -7.57
CA ILE A 8 -1.77 8.81 -6.48
C ILE A 8 -2.49 8.15 -5.29
N ALA A 9 -3.54 7.36 -5.54
CA ALA A 9 -4.25 6.61 -4.51
C ALA A 9 -3.30 5.67 -3.75
N GLY A 10 -2.47 4.90 -4.47
CA GLY A 10 -1.47 4.02 -3.87
C GLY A 10 -0.47 4.77 -3.00
N ALA A 11 0.09 5.87 -3.50
CA ALA A 11 1.07 6.68 -2.78
C ALA A 11 0.49 7.36 -1.53
N VAL A 12 -0.68 8.00 -1.66
CA VAL A 12 -1.40 8.61 -0.54
C VAL A 12 -1.81 7.55 0.48
N SER A 13 -2.24 6.38 0.02
CA SER A 13 -2.61 5.29 0.93
C SER A 13 -1.43 4.77 1.74
N THR A 14 -0.23 4.79 1.16
CA THR A 14 0.98 4.46 1.92
C THR A 14 1.21 5.47 3.04
N LEU A 15 1.14 6.77 2.75
CA LEU A 15 1.43 7.80 3.74
C LEU A 15 0.34 7.89 4.82
N VAL A 16 -0.93 7.74 4.46
CA VAL A 16 -2.05 7.97 5.39
C VAL A 16 -2.48 6.68 6.09
N PHE A 17 -2.70 5.61 5.35
CA PHE A 17 -3.30 4.39 5.90
C PHE A 17 -2.23 3.42 6.41
N HIS A 18 -1.23 3.10 5.59
CA HIS A 18 -0.16 2.21 6.00
C HIS A 18 0.70 2.84 7.10
N GLN A 19 1.29 4.01 6.84
CA GLN A 19 2.15 4.67 7.83
C GLN A 19 1.35 5.23 9.00
N GLY A 20 0.10 5.65 8.81
CA GLY A 20 -0.78 6.04 9.92
C GLY A 20 -1.10 4.88 10.85
N LEU A 21 -1.45 3.70 10.32
CA LEU A 21 -1.63 2.50 11.15
C LEU A 21 -0.33 2.10 11.84
N PHE A 22 0.78 2.13 11.11
CA PHE A 22 2.09 1.81 11.67
C PHE A 22 2.49 2.78 12.80
N ALA A 23 2.13 4.07 12.67
CA ALA A 23 2.31 5.07 13.72
C ALA A 23 1.46 4.78 14.96
N GLY A 24 0.20 4.37 14.78
CA GLY A 24 -0.64 3.92 15.89
C GLY A 24 -0.05 2.70 16.61
N MET A 25 0.45 1.71 15.86
CA MET A 25 1.12 0.53 16.44
C MET A 25 2.40 0.90 17.19
N TYR A 26 3.19 1.84 16.67
CA TYR A 26 4.41 2.34 17.33
C TYR A 26 4.08 3.10 18.61
N ALA A 27 3.12 4.01 18.57
CA ALA A 27 2.67 4.76 19.75
C ALA A 27 2.10 3.83 20.85
N ALA A 28 1.51 2.70 20.46
CA ALA A 28 1.03 1.66 21.37
C ALA A 28 2.12 0.66 21.83
N GLY A 29 3.39 0.84 21.42
CA GLY A 29 4.50 -0.04 21.82
C GLY A 29 4.50 -1.44 21.16
N LEU A 30 3.67 -1.67 20.14
CA LEU A 30 3.53 -3.00 19.50
C LEU A 30 4.71 -3.33 18.57
N VAL A 31 5.37 -2.29 18.05
CA VAL A 31 6.48 -2.37 17.09
C VAL A 31 7.61 -1.43 17.54
N PRO A 32 8.89 -1.86 17.42
CA PRO A 32 10.02 -1.08 17.91
C PRO A 32 10.51 0.00 16.92
N LYS A 33 10.13 -0.11 15.64
CA LYS A 33 10.58 0.79 14.58
C LYS A 33 9.58 1.93 14.38
N ALA A 34 10.08 3.17 14.40
CA ALA A 34 9.28 4.35 14.13
C ALA A 34 8.74 4.36 12.67
N PRO A 35 7.51 4.84 12.45
CA PRO A 35 6.96 5.11 11.12
C PRO A 35 7.67 6.31 10.46
N TYR A 36 7.35 6.58 9.19
CA TYR A 36 7.85 7.72 8.43
C TYR A 36 9.37 7.83 8.41
N ASP A 37 10.03 6.71 8.12
CA ASP A 37 11.48 6.61 8.04
C ASP A 37 12.07 7.59 7.00
N MET A 38 12.81 8.59 7.49
CA MET A 38 13.44 9.64 6.68
C MET A 38 14.87 9.30 6.24
N THR A 39 15.36 8.10 6.58
CA THR A 39 16.69 7.66 6.13
C THR A 39 16.78 7.67 4.61
N GLN A 40 17.91 8.15 4.08
CA GLN A 40 18.13 8.22 2.65
C GLN A 40 18.42 6.83 2.10
N VAL A 41 17.73 6.44 1.03
CA VAL A 41 17.95 5.15 0.37
C VAL A 41 18.57 5.33 -1.03
N PRO A 42 19.52 4.47 -1.43
CA PRO A 42 20.08 4.50 -2.78
C PRO A 42 19.02 4.17 -3.85
N PRO A 43 19.28 4.51 -5.13
CA PRO A 43 20.49 5.17 -5.64
C PRO A 43 20.46 6.70 -5.55
N PHE A 44 19.27 7.31 -5.38
CA PHE A 44 19.10 8.77 -5.48
C PHE A 44 19.09 9.51 -4.13
N GLY A 45 19.24 8.78 -3.01
CA GLY A 45 19.27 9.38 -1.67
C GLY A 45 17.91 9.95 -1.22
N VAL A 46 16.80 9.46 -1.78
CA VAL A 46 15.46 9.88 -1.38
C VAL A 46 15.09 9.29 -0.02
N PRO A 47 14.30 9.98 0.82
CA PRO A 47 13.80 9.43 2.08
C PRO A 47 13.06 8.09 1.89
N ALA A 48 13.30 7.13 2.77
CA ALA A 48 12.75 5.77 2.69
C ALA A 48 11.22 5.76 2.64
N VAL A 49 10.55 6.62 3.39
CA VAL A 49 9.08 6.76 3.37
C VAL A 49 8.55 7.26 2.02
N LEU A 50 9.29 8.14 1.33
CA LEU A 50 8.90 8.63 0.01
C LEU A 50 9.14 7.57 -1.06
N SER A 51 10.25 6.83 -0.96
CA SER A 51 10.49 5.64 -1.79
C SER A 51 9.38 4.60 -1.60
N LEU A 52 8.99 4.33 -0.35
CA LEU A 52 7.89 3.44 -0.03
C LEU A 52 6.56 3.92 -0.63
N ALA A 53 6.26 5.23 -0.55
CA ALA A 53 5.06 5.81 -1.16
C ALA A 53 5.06 5.68 -2.68
N PHE A 54 6.22 5.87 -3.33
CA PHE A 54 6.35 5.66 -4.78
C PHE A 54 6.02 4.22 -5.17
N PHE A 55 6.61 3.22 -4.52
CA PHE A 55 6.27 1.82 -4.77
C PHE A 55 4.82 1.49 -4.39
N GLY A 56 4.28 2.13 -3.36
CA GLY A 56 2.85 2.11 -3.06
C GLY A 56 2.01 2.59 -4.23
N GLY A 57 2.43 3.64 -4.93
CA GLY A 57 1.76 4.09 -6.15
C GLY A 57 1.77 3.05 -7.27
N LEU A 58 2.90 2.37 -7.50
CA LEU A 58 2.99 1.28 -8.48
C LEU A 58 2.05 0.12 -8.12
N TRP A 59 2.01 -0.27 -6.85
CA TRP A 59 1.05 -1.25 -6.36
C TRP A 59 -0.40 -0.78 -6.47
N GLY A 60 -0.67 0.52 -6.30
CA GLY A 60 -1.99 1.12 -6.49
C GLY A 60 -2.50 0.94 -7.93
N ILE A 61 -1.62 1.09 -8.93
CA ILE A 61 -1.94 0.78 -10.33
C ILE A 61 -2.30 -0.70 -10.50
N ALA A 62 -1.46 -1.61 -9.99
CA ALA A 62 -1.68 -3.05 -10.09
C ALA A 62 -2.99 -3.48 -9.42
N LEU A 63 -3.23 -3.00 -8.21
CA LEU A 63 -4.46 -3.26 -7.46
C LEU A 63 -5.69 -2.74 -8.22
N TRP A 64 -5.62 -1.50 -8.74
CA TRP A 64 -6.71 -0.91 -9.51
C TRP A 64 -7.03 -1.74 -10.76
N ALA A 65 -6.02 -2.28 -11.46
CA ALA A 65 -6.24 -3.16 -12.60
C ALA A 65 -7.16 -4.35 -12.26
N CYS A 66 -6.99 -4.92 -11.06
CA CYS A 66 -7.76 -6.06 -10.56
C CYS A 66 -9.18 -5.67 -10.08
N ILE A 67 -9.33 -4.52 -9.41
CA ILE A 67 -10.56 -4.18 -8.70
C ILE A 67 -11.48 -3.22 -9.45
N ARG A 68 -10.99 -2.47 -10.46
CA ARG A 68 -11.73 -1.36 -11.11
C ARG A 68 -13.12 -1.71 -11.64
N ARG A 69 -13.33 -2.95 -12.09
CA ARG A 69 -14.63 -3.42 -12.64
C ARG A 69 -15.52 -4.12 -11.60
N ARG A 70 -15.07 -4.22 -10.35
CA ARG A 70 -15.76 -4.98 -9.31
C ARG A 70 -16.78 -4.10 -8.57
N LYS A 71 -17.91 -4.71 -8.20
CA LYS A 71 -18.93 -4.12 -7.34
C LYS A 71 -18.72 -4.59 -5.89
N PRO A 72 -19.19 -3.84 -4.87
CA PRO A 72 -19.27 -4.38 -3.51
C PRO A 72 -20.10 -5.68 -3.47
N PRO A 73 -19.77 -6.65 -2.61
CA PRO A 73 -18.67 -6.63 -1.64
C PRO A 73 -17.30 -6.93 -2.26
N ALA A 74 -17.26 -7.61 -3.43
CA ALA A 74 -16.02 -8.09 -4.06
C ALA A 74 -14.95 -7.00 -4.27
N TYR A 75 -15.36 -5.76 -4.54
CA TYR A 75 -14.44 -4.62 -4.62
C TYR A 75 -13.59 -4.44 -3.35
N TRP A 76 -14.24 -4.45 -2.18
CA TRP A 76 -13.59 -4.23 -0.89
C TRP A 76 -12.80 -5.46 -0.46
N THR A 77 -13.36 -6.65 -0.65
CA THR A 77 -12.69 -7.91 -0.33
C THR A 77 -11.40 -8.06 -1.13
N LEU A 78 -11.42 -7.79 -2.45
CA LEU A 78 -10.23 -7.86 -3.28
C LEU A 78 -9.24 -6.73 -2.97
N ALA A 79 -9.72 -5.52 -2.65
CA ALA A 79 -8.86 -4.42 -2.24
C ALA A 79 -8.05 -4.79 -0.99
N ALA A 80 -8.71 -5.31 0.04
CA ALA A 80 -8.05 -5.77 1.26
C ALA A 80 -7.15 -6.99 1.01
N ALA A 81 -7.65 -8.03 0.32
CA ALA A 81 -6.91 -9.28 0.16
C ALA A 81 -5.68 -9.13 -0.74
N LEU A 82 -5.83 -8.52 -1.93
CA LEU A 82 -4.71 -8.31 -2.83
C LEU A 82 -3.74 -7.26 -2.28
N GLY A 83 -4.27 -6.25 -1.59
CA GLY A 83 -3.47 -5.29 -0.84
C GLY A 83 -2.64 -5.96 0.24
N ALA A 84 -3.21 -6.83 1.06
CA ALA A 84 -2.49 -7.55 2.09
C ALA A 84 -1.44 -8.49 1.50
N ILE A 85 -1.81 -9.31 0.51
CA ILE A 85 -0.98 -10.42 0.04
C ILE A 85 0.16 -9.94 -0.86
N GLY A 86 -0.11 -9.14 -1.88
CA GLY A 86 0.85 -8.82 -2.94
C GLY A 86 2.11 -8.09 -2.41
N PRO A 87 1.97 -6.86 -1.89
CA PRO A 87 3.06 -6.12 -1.25
C PRO A 87 3.77 -6.90 -0.15
N THR A 88 3.04 -7.63 0.72
CA THR A 88 3.66 -8.40 1.80
C THR A 88 4.50 -9.55 1.26
N ALA A 89 4.00 -10.32 0.29
CA ALA A 89 4.76 -11.39 -0.32
C ALA A 89 6.05 -10.86 -0.96
N VAL A 90 5.99 -9.76 -1.71
CA VAL A 90 7.19 -9.13 -2.29
C VAL A 90 8.13 -8.60 -1.21
N ALA A 91 7.60 -7.99 -0.15
CA ALA A 91 8.43 -7.53 0.96
C ALA A 91 9.18 -8.68 1.64
N MET A 92 8.48 -9.78 1.97
CA MET A 92 9.04 -10.90 2.73
C MET A 92 9.91 -11.83 1.89
N LEU A 93 9.55 -12.08 0.63
CA LEU A 93 10.23 -13.05 -0.23
C LEU A 93 11.35 -12.44 -1.06
N LEU A 94 11.31 -11.12 -1.30
CA LEU A 94 12.29 -10.44 -2.15
C LEU A 94 13.01 -9.31 -1.42
N VAL A 95 12.29 -8.30 -0.94
CA VAL A 95 12.92 -7.07 -0.45
C VAL A 95 13.70 -7.30 0.86
N PHE A 96 13.13 -8.02 1.81
CA PHE A 96 13.76 -8.30 3.10
C PHE A 96 15.02 -9.16 2.93
N PRO A 97 14.97 -10.30 2.20
CA PRO A 97 16.17 -11.07 1.87
C PRO A 97 17.26 -10.26 1.18
N LEU A 98 16.92 -9.45 0.17
CA LEU A 98 17.89 -8.59 -0.52
C LEU A 98 18.54 -7.54 0.39
N LYS A 99 17.87 -7.18 1.49
CA LYS A 99 18.38 -6.23 2.49
C LYS A 99 19.00 -6.91 3.72
N GLY A 100 19.09 -8.24 3.74
CA GLY A 100 19.55 -8.99 4.91
C GLY A 100 18.64 -8.84 6.14
N ILE A 101 17.37 -8.50 5.95
CA ILE A 101 16.39 -8.34 7.02
C ILE A 101 15.74 -9.70 7.28
N PRO A 102 15.78 -10.23 8.52
CA PRO A 102 15.16 -11.50 8.83
C PRO A 102 13.63 -11.40 8.77
N THR A 103 12.98 -12.45 8.26
CA THR A 103 11.53 -12.60 8.29
C THR A 103 11.11 -13.50 9.45
N SER A 104 9.94 -13.25 10.01
CA SER A 104 9.33 -14.04 11.08
C SER A 104 7.82 -14.03 10.94
N ALA A 105 7.11 -14.90 11.66
CA ALA A 105 5.65 -14.85 11.71
C ALA A 105 5.13 -13.45 12.07
N LYS A 106 5.80 -12.74 12.98
CA LYS A 106 5.44 -11.38 13.37
C LYS A 106 5.56 -10.38 12.21
N THR A 107 6.62 -10.46 11.40
CA THR A 107 6.78 -9.56 10.24
C THR A 107 5.77 -9.85 9.14
N TRP A 108 5.42 -11.12 8.92
CA TRP A 108 4.36 -11.52 8.00
C TRP A 108 3.00 -10.99 8.45
N VAL A 109 2.62 -11.23 9.70
CA VAL A 109 1.35 -10.74 10.26
C VAL A 109 1.28 -9.21 10.21
N GLY A 110 2.34 -8.53 10.63
CA GLY A 110 2.42 -7.06 10.55
C GLY A 110 2.27 -6.56 9.12
N GLY A 111 2.97 -7.17 8.16
CA GLY A 111 2.87 -6.83 6.74
C GLY A 111 1.46 -7.02 6.19
N LEU A 112 0.82 -8.16 6.48
CA LEU A 112 -0.55 -8.46 6.02
C LEU A 112 -1.55 -7.42 6.54
N ILE A 113 -1.46 -7.04 7.82
CA ILE A 113 -2.36 -6.04 8.42
C ILE A 113 -2.13 -4.66 7.78
N LEU A 114 -0.88 -4.19 7.78
CA LEU A 114 -0.53 -2.87 7.25
C LEU A 114 -0.91 -2.73 5.77
N ASN A 115 -0.60 -3.74 4.96
CA ASN A 115 -0.89 -3.71 3.53
C ASN A 115 -2.36 -4.00 3.21
N GLY A 116 -3.09 -4.74 4.06
CA GLY A 116 -4.54 -4.89 3.93
C GLY A 116 -5.27 -3.56 4.13
N VAL A 117 -4.88 -2.81 5.16
CA VAL A 117 -5.42 -1.47 5.44
C VAL A 117 -5.01 -0.46 4.35
N TRP A 118 -3.78 -0.56 3.84
CA TRP A 118 -3.36 0.17 2.65
C TRP A 118 -4.27 -0.10 1.44
N GLY A 119 -4.57 -1.36 1.13
CA GLY A 119 -5.42 -1.74 0.00
C GLY A 119 -6.84 -1.18 0.10
N LEU A 120 -7.42 -1.19 1.30
CA LEU A 120 -8.68 -0.50 1.58
C LEU A 120 -8.57 1.02 1.37
N GLY A 121 -7.49 1.64 1.83
CA GLY A 121 -7.18 3.05 1.59
C GLY A 121 -7.18 3.39 0.11
N VAL A 122 -6.55 2.55 -0.74
CA VAL A 122 -6.56 2.74 -2.20
C VAL A 122 -7.99 2.73 -2.74
N GLY A 123 -8.83 1.81 -2.26
CA GLY A 123 -10.24 1.75 -2.62
C GLY A 123 -11.01 3.02 -2.28
N VAL A 124 -10.81 3.54 -1.06
CA VAL A 124 -11.41 4.81 -0.60
C VAL A 124 -10.95 5.98 -1.47
N CYS A 125 -9.64 6.13 -1.66
CA CYS A 125 -9.06 7.21 -2.47
C CYS A 125 -9.59 7.19 -3.92
N MET A 126 -9.72 6.01 -4.53
CA MET A 126 -10.22 5.88 -5.90
C MET A 126 -11.69 6.29 -6.05
N ILE A 127 -12.52 5.97 -5.03
CA ILE A 127 -13.91 6.44 -5.00
C ILE A 127 -13.95 7.95 -4.82
N ALA A 128 -13.19 8.50 -3.86
CA ALA A 128 -13.14 9.93 -3.59
C ALA A 128 -12.69 10.75 -4.81
N MET A 129 -11.71 10.25 -5.58
CA MET A 129 -11.24 10.88 -6.81
C MET A 129 -12.19 10.70 -8.02
N GLY A 130 -13.35 10.08 -7.84
CA GLY A 130 -14.37 9.95 -8.89
C GLY A 130 -14.07 8.89 -9.95
N ALA A 131 -13.13 7.97 -9.72
CA ALA A 131 -12.69 7.00 -10.72
C ALA A 131 -13.81 6.07 -11.24
N ARG A 132 -14.89 5.87 -10.45
CA ARG A 132 -16.07 5.11 -10.89
C ARG A 132 -16.93 5.86 -11.92
N ARG A 133 -16.90 7.19 -11.94
CA ARG A 133 -17.65 8.00 -12.92
C ARG A 133 -17.01 7.89 -14.30
N ASP A 134 -15.68 7.86 -14.36
CA ASP A 134 -14.94 7.70 -15.62
C ASP A 134 -15.23 6.36 -16.29
N LEU A 135 -15.29 5.26 -15.52
CA LEU A 135 -15.55 3.92 -16.06
C LEU A 135 -16.96 3.76 -16.67
N ARG A 136 -17.91 4.62 -16.28
CA ARG A 136 -19.27 4.62 -16.84
C ARG A 136 -19.39 5.42 -18.13
N ARG A 137 -18.43 6.30 -18.43
CA ARG A 137 -18.50 7.21 -19.58
C ARG A 137 -17.96 6.60 -20.89
N GLY A 138 -17.39 5.40 -20.85
CA GLY A 138 -16.76 4.78 -22.01
C GLY A 138 -15.50 5.53 -22.47
N PRO A 139 -14.62 4.92 -23.28
CA PRO A 139 -13.66 5.67 -24.09
C PRO A 139 -14.38 6.55 -25.12
#